data_AF-A0A661QXK9-F1
#
_entry.id   AF-A0A661QXK9-F1
#
_cell.length_a   1.000
_cell.length_b   1.000
_cell.length_c   1.000
_cell.angle_alpha   90.00
_cell.angle_beta   90.00
_cell.angle_gamma   90.00
#
_symmetry.space_group_name_H-M   'P 1'
#
loop_
_entity.id
_entity.type
_entity.pdbx_description
1 polymer ?
#
loop_
_entity_poly.entity_id
_entity_poly.type
_entity_poly.pdbx_seq_one_letter_code
_entity_poly.pdbx_strand_id
1 'polypeptide(L)'
;MSQLLTFMMSRAVPGARVESAWVSHVPWWDVRLYFIFVDPDHSGYWLQFKKRYPHWERVALKYGAKAIEAACPEFDSAENLMNWLFDVLILPRGERNLLQLLMKQECKC
;
A
#
# COMPACT_ATOMS: atom_id res chain seq x y z
N MET A 1 8.25 9.75 5.92
CA MET A 1 8.64 8.83 4.84
C MET A 1 9.07 7.52 5.48
N SER A 2 8.61 6.36 4.99
CA SER A 2 8.95 5.04 5.56
C SER A 2 10.01 4.36 4.70
N GLN A 3 11.18 4.06 5.26
CA GLN A 3 12.26 3.37 4.54
C GLN A 3 11.84 1.96 4.16
N LEU A 4 11.14 1.28 5.08
CA LEU A 4 10.63 -0.06 4.86
C LEU A 4 9.59 -0.10 3.74
N LEU A 5 8.62 0.81 3.77
CA LEU A 5 7.59 0.88 2.73
C LEU A 5 8.20 1.23 1.38
N THR A 6 9.16 2.17 1.35
CA THR A 6 9.90 2.49 0.13
C THR A 6 10.56 1.24 -0.46
N PHE A 7 11.31 0.49 0.35
CA PHE A 7 11.94 -0.76 -0.08
C PHE A 7 10.94 -1.81 -0.59
N MET A 8 9.82 -1.99 0.13
CA MET A 8 8.77 -2.91 -0.30
C MET A 8 8.21 -2.53 -1.67
N MET A 9 7.91 -1.25 -1.88
CA MET A 9 7.33 -0.77 -3.13
C MET A 9 8.34 -0.87 -4.29
N SER A 10 9.62 -0.55 -4.05
CA SER A 10 10.68 -0.77 -5.05
C SER A 10 10.81 -2.24 -5.48
N ARG A 11 10.63 -3.19 -4.55
CA ARG A 11 10.69 -4.63 -4.85
C ARG A 11 9.42 -5.19 -5.48
N ALA A 12 8.26 -4.63 -5.13
CA ALA A 12 6.99 -5.07 -5.66
C ALA A 12 6.91 -4.84 -7.17
N VAL A 13 7.45 -3.72 -7.67
CA VAL A 13 7.47 -3.39 -9.10
C VAL A 13 8.89 -3.01 -9.54
N PRO A 14 9.77 -3.99 -9.82
CA PRO A 14 11.19 -3.73 -10.11
C PRO A 14 11.47 -2.81 -11.32
N GLY A 15 10.50 -2.66 -12.22
CA GLY A 15 10.59 -1.79 -13.40
C GLY A 15 10.13 -0.34 -13.16
N ALA A 16 9.59 -0.03 -11.98
CA ALA A 16 9.14 1.31 -11.64
C ALA A 16 10.19 2.03 -10.78
N ARG A 17 10.39 3.33 -11.05
CA ARG A 17 11.21 4.19 -10.19
C ARG A 17 10.45 4.48 -8.91
N VAL A 18 11.05 4.15 -7.77
CA VAL A 18 10.51 4.43 -6.44
C VAL A 18 11.61 5.11 -5.63
N GLU A 19 11.47 6.40 -5.38
CA GLU A 19 12.38 7.18 -4.53
C GLU A 19 11.93 7.17 -3.08
N SER A 20 10.62 7.30 -2.87
CA SER A 20 10.03 7.22 -1.55
C SER A 20 8.59 6.74 -1.61
N ALA A 21 8.14 6.08 -0.54
CA ALA A 21 6.76 5.70 -0.33
C ALA A 21 6.32 5.94 1.12
N TRP A 22 5.06 6.33 1.29
CA TRP A 22 4.48 6.57 2.61
C TRP A 22 2.96 6.36 2.59
N VAL A 23 2.41 6.01 3.75
CA VAL A 23 0.96 6.05 3.94
C VAL A 23 0.53 7.50 3.99
N SER A 24 -0.39 7.87 3.11
CA SER A 24 -1.06 9.16 3.08
C SER A 24 -2.55 8.96 3.32
N HIS A 25 -3.28 10.06 3.43
CA HIS A 25 -4.73 10.03 3.50
C HIS A 25 -5.35 11.26 2.84
N VAL A 26 -6.57 11.10 2.34
CA VAL A 26 -7.43 12.20 1.90
C VAL A 26 -8.69 12.25 2.75
N PRO A 27 -9.22 13.44 3.05
CA PRO A 27 -10.54 13.55 3.66
C PRO A 27 -11.61 13.09 2.65
N TRP A 28 -12.52 12.24 3.10
CA TRP A 28 -13.68 11.82 2.32
C TRP A 28 -14.90 11.84 3.23
N TRP A 29 -15.73 12.87 3.07
CA TRP A 29 -16.89 13.09 3.94
C TRP A 29 -16.46 13.19 5.41
N ASP A 30 -16.98 12.32 6.26
CA ASP A 30 -16.70 12.21 7.70
C ASP A 30 -15.56 11.23 8.04
N VAL A 31 -14.93 10.61 7.04
CA VAL A 31 -13.85 9.64 7.21
C VAL A 31 -12.55 10.06 6.52
N ARG A 32 -11.45 9.38 6.85
CA ARG A 32 -10.18 9.47 6.14
C ARG A 32 -9.99 8.23 5.29
N LEU A 33 -9.65 8.42 4.02
CA LEU A 33 -9.25 7.34 3.14
C LEU A 33 -7.74 7.29 3.05
N TYR A 34 -7.17 6.16 3.46
CA TYR A 34 -5.75 5.88 3.51
C TYR A 34 -5.30 5.17 2.24
N PHE A 35 -4.15 5.57 1.72
CA PHE A 35 -3.51 4.96 0.56
C PHE A 35 -1.99 5.07 0.66
N ILE A 36 -1.25 4.34 -0.18
CA ILE A 36 0.20 4.48 -0.27
C ILE A 36 0.53 5.43 -1.43
N PHE A 37 1.11 6.57 -1.11
CA PHE A 37 1.70 7.44 -2.11
C PHE A 37 3.10 6.91 -2.49
N VAL A 38 3.43 7.01 -3.78
CA VAL A 38 4.70 6.54 -4.34
C VAL A 38 5.26 7.65 -5.20
N ASP A 39 6.45 8.11 -4.88
CA ASP A 39 7.18 9.17 -5.57
C ASP A 39 8.28 8.56 -6.47
N PRO A 40 8.54 9.10 -7.67
CA PRO A 40 7.95 10.32 -8.25
C PRO A 40 6.69 10.11 -9.09
N ASP A 41 6.43 8.88 -9.56
CA ASP A 41 5.32 8.60 -10.47
C ASP A 41 4.27 7.69 -9.81
N HIS A 42 3.38 8.31 -9.03
CA HIS A 42 2.34 7.60 -8.30
C HIS A 42 1.42 6.81 -9.24
N SER A 43 0.83 7.47 -10.24
CA SER A 43 -0.15 6.85 -11.13
C SER A 43 0.49 5.77 -12.02
N GLY A 44 1.68 6.02 -12.57
CA GLY A 44 2.39 5.05 -13.39
C GLY A 44 2.87 3.85 -12.58
N TYR A 45 3.33 4.04 -11.35
CA TYR A 45 3.65 2.93 -10.45
C TYR A 45 2.44 2.02 -10.24
N TRP A 46 1.29 2.60 -9.88
CA TRP A 46 0.09 1.80 -9.58
C TRP A 46 -0.46 1.09 -10.81
N LEU A 47 -0.37 1.70 -12.00
CA LEU A 47 -0.71 1.02 -13.24
C LEU A 47 0.14 -0.25 -13.45
N GLN A 48 1.45 -0.16 -13.23
CA GLN A 48 2.35 -1.31 -13.35
C GLN A 48 2.11 -2.36 -12.26
N PHE A 49 1.85 -1.91 -11.03
CA PHE A 49 1.51 -2.78 -9.91
C PHE A 49 0.25 -3.62 -10.21
N LYS A 50 -0.83 -2.97 -10.67
CA LYS A 50 -2.09 -3.64 -11.02
C LYS A 50 -1.92 -4.67 -12.14
N LYS A 51 -1.06 -4.37 -13.14
CA LYS A 51 -0.70 -5.33 -14.21
C LYS A 51 0.05 -6.55 -13.67
N ARG A 52 0.97 -6.35 -12.72
CA ARG A 52 1.78 -7.43 -12.14
C ARG A 52 1.01 -8.32 -11.17
N TYR A 53 0.07 -7.74 -10.43
CA TYR A 53 -0.70 -8.44 -9.40
C TYR A 53 -2.20 -8.43 -9.76
N PRO A 54 -2.67 -9.24 -10.73
CA PRO A 54 -4.04 -9.17 -11.24
C PRO A 54 -5.12 -9.48 -10.18
N HIS A 55 -4.76 -10.11 -9.07
CA HIS A 55 -5.65 -10.36 -7.93
C HIS A 55 -5.81 -9.18 -6.96
N TRP A 56 -5.12 -8.05 -7.21
CA TRP A 56 -5.08 -6.91 -6.29
C TRP A 56 -6.48 -6.42 -5.88
N GLU A 57 -7.40 -6.37 -6.84
CA GLU A 57 -8.75 -5.83 -6.67
C GLU A 57 -9.60 -6.75 -5.79
N ARG A 58 -9.58 -8.07 -6.07
CA ARG A 58 -10.28 -9.06 -5.24
C ARG A 58 -9.82 -9.00 -3.78
N VAL A 59 -8.52 -8.80 -3.55
CA VAL A 59 -7.98 -8.65 -2.20
C VAL A 59 -8.38 -7.29 -1.61
N ALA A 60 -8.43 -6.21 -2.41
CA ALA A 60 -8.87 -4.89 -1.94
C ALA A 60 -10.30 -4.94 -1.41
N LEU A 61 -11.20 -5.62 -2.15
CA LEU A 61 -12.58 -5.86 -1.73
C LEU A 61 -12.66 -6.68 -0.44
N LYS A 62 -11.84 -7.73 -0.29
CA LYS A 62 -11.74 -8.52 0.96
C LYS A 62 -11.42 -7.65 2.17
N TYR A 63 -10.62 -6.59 2.00
CA TYR A 63 -10.23 -5.66 3.06
C TYR A 63 -11.07 -4.37 3.10
N GLY A 64 -12.18 -4.31 2.35
CA GLY A 64 -13.14 -3.21 2.45
C GLY A 64 -12.69 -1.89 1.80
N ALA A 65 -11.92 -1.95 0.72
CA ALA A 65 -11.54 -0.77 -0.05
C ALA A 65 -12.77 0.08 -0.42
N LYS A 66 -12.66 1.40 -0.24
CA LYS A 66 -13.73 2.38 -0.52
C LYS A 66 -13.65 2.95 -1.92
N ALA A 67 -12.44 3.00 -2.48
CA ALA A 67 -12.21 3.41 -3.86
C ALA A 67 -11.28 2.41 -4.53
N ILE A 68 -11.76 1.79 -5.61
CA ILE A 68 -10.98 0.86 -6.46
C ILE A 68 -10.76 1.40 -7.88
N GLU A 69 -11.65 2.30 -8.34
CA GLU A 69 -11.57 2.99 -9.63
C GLU A 69 -10.47 4.08 -9.66
N ALA A 70 -9.96 4.46 -8.49
CA ALA A 70 -8.84 5.40 -8.38
C ALA A 70 -7.51 4.78 -8.88
N ALA A 71 -6.47 5.61 -8.99
CA ALA A 71 -5.14 5.16 -9.38
C ALA A 71 -4.65 4.01 -8.46
N CYS A 72 -4.89 4.13 -7.16
CA CYS A 72 -4.59 3.14 -6.13
C CYS A 72 -5.83 2.80 -5.30
N PRO A 73 -5.86 1.65 -4.61
CA PRO A 73 -6.94 1.36 -3.70
C PRO A 73 -6.83 2.19 -2.42
N GLU A 74 -7.98 2.66 -1.95
CA GLU A 74 -8.08 3.48 -0.74
C GLU A 74 -8.95 2.78 0.32
N PHE A 75 -8.58 2.93 1.60
CA PHE A 75 -9.18 2.19 2.72
C PHE A 75 -9.57 3.13 3.86
N ASP A 76 -10.57 2.77 4.65
CA ASP A 76 -10.97 3.53 5.84
C ASP A 76 -9.98 3.41 7.02
N SER A 77 -8.99 2.53 6.93
CA SER A 77 -7.93 2.39 7.92
C SER A 77 -6.58 2.06 7.28
N ALA A 78 -5.50 2.58 7.88
CA ALA A 78 -4.14 2.24 7.51
C ALA A 78 -3.84 0.74 7.73
N GLU A 79 -4.50 0.09 8.70
CA GLU A 79 -4.34 -1.34 8.94
C GLU A 79 -4.88 -2.19 7.78
N ASN A 80 -6.09 -1.89 7.30
CA ASN A 80 -6.67 -2.58 6.14
C ASN A 80 -5.81 -2.39 4.89
N LEU A 81 -5.30 -1.18 4.66
CA LEU A 81 -4.36 -0.88 3.59
C LEU A 81 -3.10 -1.75 3.67
N MET A 82 -2.48 -1.87 4.85
CA MET A 82 -1.27 -2.68 5.00
C MET A 82 -1.54 -4.18 4.88
N ASN A 83 -2.63 -4.67 5.47
CA ASN A 83 -3.02 -6.07 5.34
C ASN A 83 -3.34 -6.44 3.89
N TRP A 84 -3.99 -5.55 3.15
CA TRP A 84 -4.20 -5.67 1.72
C TRP A 84 -2.86 -5.81 0.97
N LEU A 85 -1.91 -4.88 1.20
CA LEU A 85 -0.60 -4.93 0.54
C LEU A 85 0.11 -6.25 0.79
N PHE A 86 0.14 -6.73 2.04
CA PHE A 86 0.81 -7.98 2.39
C PHE A 86 0.17 -9.22 1.74
N ASP A 87 -1.16 -9.25 1.61
CA ASP A 87 -1.87 -10.32 0.91
C ASP A 87 -1.63 -10.27 -0.60
N VAL A 88 -1.61 -9.07 -1.20
CA VAL A 88 -1.34 -8.91 -2.63
C VAL A 88 0.08 -9.36 -2.98
N LEU A 89 1.05 -8.99 -2.14
CA LEU A 89 2.45 -9.39 -2.29
C LEU A 89 2.72 -10.85 -1.88
N ILE A 90 1.70 -11.56 -1.37
CA ILE A 90 1.79 -12.98 -0.94
C ILE A 90 2.92 -13.17 0.08
N LEU A 91 3.08 -12.22 1.00
CA LEU A 91 4.14 -12.32 2.00
C LEU A 91 3.85 -13.45 2.98
N PRO A 92 4.84 -14.29 3.35
CA PRO A 92 4.69 -15.30 4.39
C PRO A 92 4.30 -14.68 5.74
N ARG A 93 3.55 -15.43 6.56
CA ARG A 93 3.05 -14.95 7.86
C ARG A 93 4.15 -14.41 8.78
N GLY A 94 5.34 -15.03 8.75
CA GLY A 94 6.49 -14.56 9.54
C GLY A 94 6.96 -13.17 9.12
N GLU A 95 7.05 -12.91 7.82
CA GLU A 95 7.42 -11.60 7.28
C GLU A 95 6.38 -10.53 7.62
N ARG A 96 5.08 -10.86 7.54
CA ARG A 96 4.00 -9.93 7.91
C ARG A 96 4.11 -9.45 9.34
N ASN A 97 4.34 -10.37 10.29
CA ASN A 97 4.46 -10.02 11.70
C ASN A 97 5.65 -9.10 11.94
N LEU A 98 6.79 -9.36 11.28
CA LEU A 98 7.97 -8.52 11.37
C LEU A 98 7.71 -7.12 10.79
N LEU A 99 7.10 -7.03 9.61
CA LEU A 99 6.79 -5.76 8.95
C LEU A 99 5.81 -4.92 9.80
N GLN A 100 4.76 -5.53 10.35
CA GLN A 100 3.83 -4.85 11.24
C GLN A 100 4.52 -4.30 12.50
N LEU A 101 5.48 -5.04 13.08
CA LEU A 101 6.26 -4.57 14.22
C LEU A 101 7.15 -3.38 13.86
N LEU A 102 7.87 -3.46 12.75
CA LEU A 102 8.76 -2.40 12.29
C LEU A 102 7.98 -1.12 11.96
N MET A 103 6.83 -1.23 11.28
CA MET A 103 6.00 -0.06 10.95
C MET A 103 5.38 0.58 12.20
N LYS A 104 5.03 -0.20 13.23
CA LYS A 104 4.59 0.35 14.52
C LYS A 104 5.70 1.11 15.26
N GLN A 105 6.97 0.76 15.05
CA GLN A 105 8.10 1.49 15.61
C GLN A 105 8.38 2.77 14.84
N GLU A 106 8.25 2.78 13.51
CA GLU A 106 8.40 3.98 12.68
C GLU A 106 7.33 5.06 12.97
N CYS A 107 6.14 4.68 13.44
CA CYS A 107 5.07 5.62 13.81
C CYS A 107 5.17 6.19 15.25
N LYS A 108 6.19 5.82 16.04
CA LYS A 108 6.35 6.24 17.46
C LYS A 108 7.21 7.49 17.66
N CYS A 109 7.33 8.36 16.65
CA CYS A 109 8.07 9.62 16.76
C CYS A 109 7.12 10.82 16.90
#